data_AF-A0A9C7Z4L1-F1
#
_entry.id   AF-A0A9C7Z4L1-F1
#
_cell.length_a   1.000
_cell.length_b   1.000
_cell.length_c   1.000
_cell.angle_alpha   90.00
_cell.angle_beta   90.00
_cell.angle_gamma   90.00
#
_symmetry.space_group_name_H-M   'P 1'
#
loop_
_entity.id
_entity.type
_entity.pdbx_description
1 polymer ?
#
loop_
_entity_poly.entity_id
_entity_poly.type
_entity_poly.pdbx_seq_one_letter_code
_entity_poly.pdbx_strand_id
1 'polypeptide(L)'
;MGIAIHQVDAFTERPFRGNPAAVCILPEPVEEAWMQNVAREMNLSETAFLHRQGDAFNLRWFTPAVEIELCGHATLASAHILWETGLLAVEDTARFHTRSGLLTAKRRGEEIELNFPATPPTDARLRLDVSSPSRGPTKLL
;
A
#
# COMPACT_ATOMS: atom_id res chain seq x y z
N MET A 1 2.78 24.29 -11.20
CA MET A 1 3.20 23.11 -11.98
C MET A 1 2.26 21.97 -11.61
N GLY A 2 1.80 21.16 -12.55
CA GLY A 2 0.90 20.03 -12.24
C GLY A 2 1.64 18.84 -11.64
N ILE A 3 0.95 18.04 -10.81
CA ILE A 3 1.45 16.76 -10.31
C ILE A 3 0.75 15.64 -11.09
N ALA A 4 1.54 14.73 -11.67
CA ALA A 4 1.01 13.55 -12.33
C ALA A 4 0.51 12.54 -11.30
N ILE A 5 -0.62 11.91 -11.60
CA ILE A 5 -1.19 10.81 -10.82
C ILE A 5 -1.22 9.58 -11.73
N HIS A 6 -0.50 8.54 -11.33
CA HIS A 6 -0.52 7.25 -12.01
C HIS A 6 -1.47 6.32 -11.26
N GLN A 7 -2.41 5.69 -11.97
CA GLN A 7 -3.25 4.64 -11.39
C GLN A 7 -2.73 3.28 -11.83
N VAL A 8 -2.43 2.41 -10.86
CA VAL A 8 -1.82 1.10 -11.11
C VAL A 8 -2.63 0.02 -10.40
N ASP A 9 -2.98 -1.02 -11.15
CA ASP A 9 -3.61 -2.22 -10.64
C ASP A 9 -2.54 -3.23 -10.20
N ALA A 10 -2.28 -3.32 -8.90
CA ALA A 10 -1.26 -4.22 -8.36
C ALA A 10 -1.72 -5.68 -8.35
N PHE A 11 -0.77 -6.62 -8.43
CA PHE A 11 -1.00 -8.09 -8.47
C PHE A 11 -1.79 -8.57 -9.70
N THR A 12 -1.68 -7.86 -10.81
CA THR A 12 -2.29 -8.28 -12.07
C THR A 12 -1.52 -7.78 -13.29
N GLU A 13 -1.69 -8.47 -14.39
CA GLU A 13 -1.23 -8.07 -15.73
C GLU A 13 -2.38 -7.53 -16.60
N ARG A 14 -3.61 -7.48 -16.05
CA ARG A 14 -4.82 -7.10 -16.78
C ARG A 14 -5.47 -5.89 -16.11
N PRO A 15 -5.84 -4.84 -16.87
CA PRO A 15 -6.60 -3.72 -16.33
C PRO A 15 -7.90 -4.17 -15.64
N PHE A 16 -8.30 -3.42 -14.62
CA PHE A 16 -9.53 -3.63 -13.84
C PHE A 16 -9.55 -4.96 -13.07
N ARG A 17 -8.38 -5.41 -12.63
CA ARG A 17 -8.16 -6.58 -11.77
C ARG A 17 -7.16 -6.20 -10.68
N GLY A 18 -6.89 -7.11 -9.74
CA GLY A 18 -5.91 -6.83 -8.69
C GLY A 18 -6.40 -5.76 -7.71
N ASN A 19 -5.47 -4.99 -7.16
CA ASN A 19 -5.77 -3.93 -6.20
C ASN A 19 -5.26 -2.56 -6.69
N PRO A 20 -6.17 -1.61 -7.02
CA PRO A 20 -5.79 -0.31 -7.56
C PRO A 20 -5.15 0.60 -6.50
N ALA A 21 -4.05 1.25 -6.87
CA ALA A 21 -3.45 2.33 -6.11
C ALA A 21 -3.17 3.54 -7.01
N ALA A 22 -3.34 4.74 -6.46
CA ALA A 22 -2.82 5.96 -7.06
C ALA A 22 -1.38 6.20 -6.59
N VAL A 23 -0.52 6.68 -7.48
CA VAL A 23 0.91 6.96 -7.20
C VAL A 23 1.24 8.37 -7.70
N CYS A 24 1.72 9.21 -6.79
CA CYS A 24 2.12 10.59 -7.04
C CYS A 24 3.61 10.75 -6.76
N ILE A 25 4.43 10.91 -7.81
CA ILE A 25 5.85 11.24 -7.66
C ILE A 25 5.99 12.76 -7.56
N LEU A 26 6.40 13.22 -6.38
CA LEU A 26 6.50 14.62 -6.02
C LEU A 26 7.94 15.12 -6.25
N PRO A 27 8.11 16.36 -6.76
CA PRO A 27 9.44 16.96 -6.91
C PRO A 27 10.08 17.31 -5.57
N GLU A 28 9.26 17.60 -4.56
CA GLU A 28 9.66 17.98 -3.21
C GLU A 28 8.58 17.54 -2.19
N PRO A 29 8.89 17.54 -0.88
CA PRO A 29 7.89 17.26 0.16
C PRO A 29 6.72 18.25 0.10
N VAL A 30 5.51 17.76 0.31
CA VAL A 30 4.29 18.56 0.36
C VAL A 30 3.57 18.39 1.70
N GLU A 31 2.62 19.26 1.98
CA GLU A 31 1.84 19.20 3.23
C GLU A 31 0.97 17.95 3.32
N GLU A 32 0.86 17.40 4.53
CA GLU A 32 0.00 16.24 4.82
C GLU A 32 -1.46 16.49 4.50
N ALA A 33 -1.97 17.69 4.79
CA ALA A 33 -3.35 18.07 4.48
C ALA A 33 -3.62 18.00 2.97
N TRP A 34 -2.64 18.37 2.14
CA TRP A 34 -2.76 18.26 0.68
C TRP A 34 -2.78 16.80 0.24
N MET A 35 -1.85 15.96 0.75
CA MET A 35 -1.84 14.52 0.46
C MET A 35 -3.16 13.84 0.84
N GLN A 36 -3.69 14.16 2.02
CA GLN A 36 -4.96 13.63 2.48
C GLN A 36 -6.14 14.08 1.61
N ASN A 37 -6.13 15.32 1.13
CA ASN A 37 -7.17 15.83 0.22
C ASN A 37 -7.11 15.13 -1.15
N VAL A 38 -5.91 14.93 -1.69
CA VAL A 38 -5.74 14.17 -2.95
C VAL A 38 -6.19 12.72 -2.78
N ALA A 39 -5.80 12.05 -1.68
CA ALA A 39 -6.24 10.68 -1.42
C ALA A 39 -7.76 10.56 -1.28
N ARG A 40 -8.40 11.57 -0.69
CA ARG A 40 -9.87 11.65 -0.60
C ARG A 40 -10.52 11.85 -1.96
N GLU A 41 -9.96 12.71 -2.80
CA GLU A 41 -10.45 12.96 -4.17
C GLU A 41 -10.31 11.70 -5.04
N MET A 42 -9.18 10.99 -4.94
CA MET A 42 -8.95 9.76 -5.70
C MET A 42 -9.88 8.61 -5.28
N ASN A 43 -10.26 8.56 -4.00
CA ASN A 43 -11.20 7.59 -3.44
C ASN A 43 -10.88 6.12 -3.80
N LEU A 44 -9.59 5.78 -3.90
CA LEU A 44 -9.08 4.42 -4.00
C LEU A 44 -8.76 3.87 -2.60
N SER A 45 -8.41 2.58 -2.52
CA SER A 45 -7.95 1.99 -1.25
C SER A 45 -6.78 2.80 -0.67
N GLU A 46 -5.76 3.08 -1.49
CA GLU A 46 -4.63 3.90 -1.09
C GLU A 46 -4.12 4.79 -2.24
N THR A 47 -3.63 5.97 -1.84
CA THR A 47 -2.80 6.85 -2.66
C THR A 47 -1.41 6.92 -2.04
N ALA A 48 -0.39 6.58 -2.83
CA ALA A 48 1.02 6.65 -2.48
C ALA A 48 1.62 7.98 -2.94
N PHE A 49 2.38 8.61 -2.05
CA PHE A 49 3.13 9.83 -2.34
C PHE A 49 4.61 9.56 -2.09
N LEU A 50 5.44 9.83 -3.09
CA LEU A 50 6.87 9.62 -2.97
C LEU A 50 7.67 10.77 -3.56
N HIS A 51 8.77 11.13 -2.92
CA HIS A 51 9.73 12.08 -3.45
C HIS A 51 11.16 11.55 -3.27
N ARG A 52 12.07 11.98 -4.13
CA ARG A 52 13.46 11.51 -4.06
C ARG A 52 14.15 12.06 -2.81
N GLN A 53 14.95 11.23 -2.16
CA GLN A 53 15.77 11.56 -1.00
C GLN A 53 17.10 10.80 -1.09
N GLY A 54 18.14 11.44 -1.62
CA GLY A 54 19.44 10.80 -1.84
C GLY A 54 19.35 9.70 -2.90
N ASP A 55 19.76 8.48 -2.55
CA ASP A 55 19.65 7.27 -3.37
C ASP A 55 18.36 6.47 -3.16
N ALA A 56 17.44 7.01 -2.35
CA ALA A 56 16.16 6.39 -2.00
C ALA A 56 14.99 7.36 -2.26
N PHE A 57 13.78 6.93 -1.89
CA PHE A 57 12.57 7.74 -1.93
C PHE A 57 11.93 7.76 -0.54
N ASN A 58 11.44 8.92 -0.10
CA ASN A 58 10.47 8.94 0.98
C ASN A 58 9.14 8.43 0.42
N LEU A 59 8.43 7.57 1.15
CA LEU A 59 7.14 7.02 0.71
C LEU A 59 6.13 7.04 1.86
N ARG A 60 4.96 7.61 1.57
CA ARG A 60 3.80 7.69 2.47
C ARG A 60 2.55 7.17 1.76
N TRP A 61 1.62 6.61 2.53
CA TRP A 61 0.35 6.10 2.00
C TRP A 61 -0.83 6.67 2.75
N PHE A 62 -1.84 7.08 2.00
CA PHE A 62 -3.07 7.61 2.54
C PHE A 62 -4.25 6.83 1.99
N THR A 63 -5.11 6.39 2.88
CA THR A 63 -6.49 6.08 2.54
C THR A 63 -7.27 7.41 2.37
N PRO A 64 -8.53 7.38 1.89
CA PRO A 64 -9.36 8.58 1.85
C PRO A 64 -9.60 9.25 3.21
N ALA A 65 -9.37 8.51 4.31
CA ALA A 65 -9.63 8.96 5.68
C ALA A 65 -8.37 9.32 6.47
N VAL A 66 -7.28 8.57 6.30
CA VAL A 66 -6.10 8.67 7.18
C VAL A 66 -4.82 8.16 6.49
N GLU A 67 -3.67 8.65 6.94
CA GLU A 67 -2.36 8.03 6.69
C GLU A 67 -2.28 6.65 7.36
N ILE A 68 -1.68 5.68 6.68
CA ILE A 68 -1.38 4.36 7.23
C ILE A 68 0.13 4.08 7.24
N GLU A 69 0.58 3.25 8.17
CA GLU A 69 2.02 3.04 8.38
C GLU A 69 2.66 2.10 7.36
N LEU A 70 1.88 1.21 6.74
CA LEU A 70 2.39 0.17 5.84
C LEU A 70 1.33 -0.25 4.81
N CYS A 71 1.69 -0.27 3.53
CA CYS A 71 0.81 -0.77 2.47
C CYS A 71 1.58 -1.58 1.41
N GLY A 72 1.25 -2.86 1.28
CA GLY A 72 1.90 -3.79 0.34
C GLY A 72 1.76 -3.38 -1.12
N HIS A 73 0.53 -3.36 -1.61
CA HIS A 73 0.22 -3.19 -3.03
C HIS A 73 0.53 -1.79 -3.55
N ALA A 74 0.35 -0.74 -2.73
CA ALA A 74 0.74 0.61 -3.11
C ALA A 74 2.27 0.81 -3.14
N THR A 75 3.04 0.04 -2.34
CA THR A 75 4.50 -0.04 -2.47
C THR A 75 4.90 -0.71 -3.79
N LEU A 76 4.22 -1.80 -4.16
CA LEU A 76 4.43 -2.48 -5.43
C LEU A 76 4.17 -1.53 -6.62
N ALA A 77 3.03 -0.84 -6.60
CA ALA A 77 2.67 0.15 -7.60
C ALA A 77 3.70 1.28 -7.70
N SER A 78 4.18 1.78 -6.55
CA SER A 78 5.20 2.83 -6.51
C SER A 78 6.51 2.39 -7.17
N ALA A 79 6.98 1.17 -6.85
CA ALA A 79 8.17 0.61 -7.48
C ALA A 79 8.00 0.43 -8.99
N HIS A 80 6.85 -0.12 -9.42
CA HIS A 80 6.51 -0.28 -10.83
C HIS A 80 6.65 1.03 -11.61
N ILE A 81 6.05 2.12 -11.10
CA ILE A 81 6.08 3.43 -11.76
C ILE A 81 7.49 4.02 -11.79
N LEU A 82 8.32 3.82 -10.76
CA LEU A 82 9.71 4.30 -10.78
C LEU A 82 10.53 3.70 -11.93
N TRP A 83 10.33 2.41 -12.21
CA TRP A 83 10.97 1.76 -13.36
C TRP A 83 10.34 2.15 -14.69
N GLU A 84 9.00 2.20 -14.76
CA GLU A 84 8.27 2.54 -16.00
C GLU A 84 8.58 3.96 -16.48
N THR A 85 8.72 4.91 -15.56
CA THR A 85 9.06 6.32 -15.86
C THR A 85 10.56 6.54 -16.09
N GLY A 86 11.40 5.52 -15.88
CA GLY A 86 12.86 5.63 -16.01
C GLY A 86 13.54 6.42 -14.88
N LEU A 87 12.84 6.68 -13.77
CA LEU A 87 13.44 7.29 -12.57
C LEU A 87 14.36 6.33 -11.80
N LEU A 88 14.20 5.03 -12.04
CA LEU A 88 15.13 3.97 -11.67
C LEU A 88 15.40 3.07 -12.88
N ALA A 89 16.64 2.59 -13.01
CA ALA A 89 16.93 1.53 -13.95
C ALA A 89 16.25 0.22 -13.48
N VAL A 90 15.89 -0.65 -14.43
CA VAL A 90 15.17 -1.92 -14.16
C VAL A 90 15.92 -2.84 -13.19
N GLU A 91 17.23 -2.67 -13.13
CA GLU A 91 18.22 -3.44 -12.38
C GLU A 91 18.45 -2.85 -10.98
N ASP A 92 18.05 -1.59 -10.78
CA ASP A 92 18.20 -0.89 -9.51
C ASP A 92 17.14 -1.37 -8.52
N THR A 93 17.58 -1.52 -7.27
CA THR A 93 16.67 -1.76 -6.15
C THR A 93 15.98 -0.45 -5.78
N ALA A 94 14.65 -0.41 -5.82
CA ALA A 94 13.90 0.71 -5.27
C ALA A 94 13.99 0.66 -3.74
N ARG A 95 14.36 1.77 -3.11
CA ARG A 95 14.50 1.91 -1.65
C ARG A 95 13.53 2.98 -1.16
N PHE A 96 12.74 2.64 -0.15
CA PHE A 96 11.68 3.48 0.39
C PHE A 96 11.87 3.71 1.89
N HIS A 97 12.06 4.97 2.28
CA HIS A 97 11.99 5.40 3.67
C HIS A 97 10.52 5.64 4.05
N THR A 98 10.04 4.90 5.03
CA THR A 98 8.62 4.88 5.45
C THR A 98 8.52 4.98 6.97
N ARG A 99 7.31 5.20 7.50
CA ARG A 99 7.08 5.20 8.96
C ARG A 99 7.38 3.84 9.61
N SER A 100 7.24 2.75 8.86
CA SER A 100 7.60 1.39 9.30
C SER A 100 9.05 1.00 9.00
N GLY A 101 9.90 1.96 8.61
CA GLY A 101 11.32 1.73 8.31
C GLY A 101 11.61 1.60 6.82
N LEU A 102 12.78 1.02 6.51
CA LEU A 102 13.25 0.87 5.13
C LEU A 102 12.58 -0.34 4.46
N LEU A 103 11.83 -0.06 3.39
CA LEU A 103 11.34 -1.09 2.46
C LEU A 103 12.15 -1.04 1.17
N THR A 104 12.20 -2.16 0.47
CA THR A 104 12.89 -2.32 -0.80
C THR A 104 12.05 -3.16 -1.76
N ALA A 105 12.17 -2.83 -3.04
CA ALA A 105 11.58 -3.58 -4.13
C ALA A 105 12.66 -3.94 -5.16
N LYS A 106 12.62 -5.17 -5.66
CA LYS A 106 13.49 -5.63 -6.74
C LYS A 106 12.65 -6.22 -7.85
N ARG A 107 12.96 -5.86 -9.09
CA ARG A 107 12.35 -6.49 -10.26
C ARG A 107 13.06 -7.82 -10.56
N ARG A 108 12.28 -8.87 -10.78
CA ARG A 108 12.72 -10.24 -11.09
C ARG A 108 12.00 -10.70 -12.36
N GLY A 109 12.48 -10.24 -13.51
CA GLY A 109 11.77 -10.44 -14.77
C GLY A 109 10.46 -9.66 -14.79
N GLU A 110 9.34 -10.39 -14.80
CA GLU A 110 7.98 -9.83 -14.78
C GLU A 110 7.45 -9.63 -13.34
N GLU A 111 8.11 -10.20 -12.34
CA GLU A 111 7.69 -10.11 -10.94
C GLU A 111 8.40 -8.96 -10.20
N ILE A 112 7.77 -8.49 -9.12
CA ILE A 112 8.34 -7.53 -8.18
C ILE A 112 8.38 -8.16 -6.79
N GLU A 113 9.59 -8.30 -6.25
CA GLU A 113 9.86 -8.84 -4.92
C GLU A 113 9.97 -7.70 -3.91
N LEU A 114 9.20 -7.77 -2.81
CA LEU A 114 9.19 -6.76 -1.74
C LEU A 114 9.70 -7.37 -0.42
N ASN A 115 10.53 -6.65 0.33
CA ASN A 115 10.82 -7.02 1.73
C ASN A 115 9.85 -6.29 2.67
N PHE A 116 9.02 -7.06 3.36
CA PHE A 116 8.17 -6.56 4.44
C PHE A 116 8.63 -7.11 5.79
N PRO A 117 8.41 -6.37 6.89
CA PRO A 117 8.62 -6.90 8.22
C PRO A 117 7.72 -8.13 8.44
N ALA A 118 8.33 -9.23 8.91
CA ALA A 118 7.58 -10.43 9.24
C ALA A 118 6.76 -10.19 10.51
N THR A 119 5.48 -10.59 10.49
CA THR A 119 4.66 -10.73 11.69
C THR A 119 4.43 -12.22 11.92
N PRO A 120 5.25 -12.90 12.75
CA PRO A 120 5.11 -14.33 12.98
C PRO A 120 3.71 -14.62 13.52
N PRO A 121 3.04 -15.69 13.02
CA PRO A 121 1.75 -16.07 13.57
C PRO A 121 1.89 -16.39 15.05
N THR A 122 1.00 -15.85 15.86
CA THR A 122 0.82 -16.30 17.24
C THR A 122 -0.19 -17.43 17.26
N ASP A 123 0.03 -18.40 18.14
CA ASP A 123 -0.77 -19.61 18.25
C ASP A 123 -2.22 -19.25 18.61
N ALA A 124 -3.14 -19.43 17.67
CA ALA A 124 -4.55 -19.10 17.85
C ALA A 124 -5.22 -20.18 18.70
N ARG A 125 -5.12 -20.06 20.03
CA ARG A 125 -5.90 -20.90 20.94
C ARG A 125 -7.38 -20.53 20.80
N LEU A 126 -8.10 -21.30 19.99
CA LEU A 126 -9.56 -21.29 19.95
C LEU A 126 -10.10 -21.56 21.37
N ARG A 127 -10.67 -20.54 22.01
CA ARG A 127 -11.52 -20.76 23.18
C ARG A 127 -12.84 -21.35 22.70
N LEU A 128 -12.97 -22.66 22.79
CA LEU A 128 -14.26 -23.33 22.70
C LEU A 128 -15.02 -23.08 24.01
N ASP A 129 -15.56 -21.87 24.19
CA ASP A 129 -16.56 -21.65 25.24
C ASP A 129 -17.89 -22.24 24.76
N VAL A 130 -18.00 -23.57 24.86
CA VAL A 130 -19.29 -24.27 24.76
C VAL A 130 -19.99 -24.12 26.11
N SER A 131 -20.56 -22.96 26.35
CA SER A 131 -21.65 -22.82 27.32
C SER A 131 -22.91 -22.37 26.57
N SER A 132 -23.64 -23.35 26.06
CA SER A 132 -24.99 -23.14 25.55
C SER A 132 -25.93 -22.81 26.72
N PRO A 133 -26.66 -21.68 26.72
CA PRO A 133 -27.85 -21.59 27.54
C PRO A 133 -28.95 -22.44 26.89
N SER A 134 -29.48 -23.42 27.63
CA SER A 134 -30.67 -24.16 27.23
C SER A 134 -31.81 -23.18 26.94
N ARG A 135 -32.16 -22.98 25.66
CA ARG A 135 -33.40 -22.29 25.30
C ARG A 135 -34.56 -23.20 25.69
N GLY A 136 -35.29 -22.79 26.72
CA GLY A 136 -36.59 -23.39 27.06
C GLY A 136 -37.58 -23.23 25.90
N PRO A 137 -38.66 -24.02 25.89
CA PRO A 137 -39.57 -24.11 24.75
C PRO A 137 -40.26 -22.77 24.48
N THR A 138 -40.06 -22.24 23.27
CA THR A 138 -40.82 -21.10 22.74
C THR A 138 -42.25 -21.57 22.43
N LYS A 139 -43.25 -21.10 23.17
CA LYS A 139 -44.65 -21.15 22.73
C LYS A 139 -44.83 -20.17 21.59
N LEU A 140 -45.23 -20.66 20.42
CA LEU A 140 -45.80 -19.82 19.36
C LEU A 140 -47.20 -19.37 19.81
N LEU A 141 -47.44 -18.06 19.71
CA LEU A 141 -48.75 -17.47 19.42
C LEU A 141 -48.69 -16.93 17.99
#